data_AF-A0A7V9DHJ2-F1
#
_entry.id   AF-A0A7V9DHJ2-F1
#
_cell.length_a   1.000
_cell.length_b   1.000
_cell.length_c   1.000
_cell.angle_alpha   90.00
_cell.angle_beta   90.00
_cell.angle_gamma   90.00
#
_symmetry.space_group_name_H-M   'P 1'
#
loop_
_entity.id
_entity.type
_entity.pdbx_description
1 polymer ?
#
loop_
_entity_poly.entity_id
_entity_poly.type
_entity_poly.pdbx_seq_one_letter_code
_entity_poly.pdbx_strand_id
1 'polypeptide(L)'
;MALTPVEIRHVKLRKGFRGYNLSAVDRLLADIVESFEDVWRERADLADRVEQLDTDLTRHKELEELMRTTLVSAERSSHELKDQARREADLIVAEAHAEGRSVTRRAAAERERLEAELRRIKALLRSALETVEEEKNVQGEQRGGSAQAPSEVRRLVS
;
A
#
# COMPACT_ATOMS: atom_id res chain seq x y z
N MET A 1 4.73 35.43 -57.38
CA MET A 1 4.53 34.37 -58.39
C MET A 1 5.89 34.07 -58.98
N ALA A 2 6.44 32.89 -58.72
CA ALA A 2 7.69 32.42 -59.30
C ALA A 2 7.36 31.50 -60.47
N LEU A 3 8.08 31.64 -61.58
CA LEU A 3 7.94 30.76 -62.74
C LEU A 3 8.39 29.35 -62.34
N THR A 4 7.62 28.34 -62.73
CA THR A 4 8.05 26.94 -62.67
C THR A 4 9.12 26.67 -63.72
N PRO A 5 9.97 25.64 -63.55
CA PRO A 5 10.97 25.30 -64.57
C PRO A 5 10.35 25.04 -65.95
N VAL A 6 9.14 24.46 -65.98
CA VAL A 6 8.36 24.25 -67.21
C VAL A 6 7.95 25.58 -67.84
N GLU A 7 7.51 26.56 -67.05
CA GLU A 7 7.14 27.88 -67.58
C GLU A 7 8.36 28.63 -68.13
N ILE A 8 9.53 28.55 -67.47
CA ILE A 8 10.78 29.15 -67.96
C ILE A 8 11.16 28.57 -69.33
N ARG A 9 10.99 27.26 -69.52
CA ARG A 9 11.27 26.55 -70.78
C ARG A 9 10.40 27.04 -71.95
N HIS A 10 9.23 27.61 -71.68
CA HIS A 10 8.30 28.12 -72.69
C HIS A 10 8.30 29.65 -72.83
N VAL A 11 9.17 30.37 -72.10
CA VAL A 11 9.28 31.83 -72.22
C VAL A 11 9.76 32.20 -73.61
N LYS A 12 8.96 33.01 -74.32
CA LYS A 12 9.36 33.59 -75.63
C LYS A 12 9.74 35.05 -75.45
N LEU A 13 11.01 35.35 -75.69
CA LEU A 13 11.53 36.73 -75.65
C LEU A 13 11.33 37.42 -77.00
N ARG A 14 10.82 38.66 -76.99
CA ARG A 14 10.65 39.47 -78.21
C ARG A 14 12.00 39.99 -78.70
N LYS A 15 12.22 39.98 -80.02
CA LYS A 15 13.42 40.58 -80.65
C LYS A 15 13.27 42.10 -80.71
N GLY A 16 14.30 42.83 -80.28
CA GLY A 16 14.40 44.29 -80.34
C GLY A 16 15.66 44.76 -81.08
N PHE A 17 15.63 45.99 -81.60
CA PHE A 17 16.81 46.59 -82.25
C PHE A 17 17.88 46.88 -81.18
N ARG A 18 19.09 46.28 -81.31
CA ARG A 18 20.15 46.18 -80.29
C ARG A 18 19.87 45.24 -79.10
N GLY A 19 19.27 44.07 -79.34
CA GLY A 19 19.07 43.02 -78.33
C GLY A 19 20.29 42.13 -78.06
N TYR A 20 20.22 41.33 -76.99
CA TYR A 20 21.20 40.30 -76.67
C TYR A 20 21.25 39.21 -77.75
N ASN A 21 22.40 38.51 -77.83
CA ASN A 21 22.56 37.39 -78.74
C ASN A 21 21.61 36.25 -78.35
N LEU A 22 20.68 35.90 -79.25
CA LEU A 22 19.63 34.90 -79.04
C LEU A 22 20.22 33.55 -78.58
N SER A 23 21.26 33.05 -79.24
CA SER A 23 21.88 31.76 -78.92
C SER A 23 22.64 31.74 -77.59
N ALA A 24 23.08 32.91 -77.10
CA ALA A 24 23.66 33.02 -75.76
C ALA A 24 22.56 33.04 -74.69
N VAL A 25 21.45 33.74 -74.96
CA VAL A 25 20.28 33.80 -74.07
C VAL A 25 19.59 32.44 -73.96
N ASP A 26 19.41 31.73 -75.08
CA ASP A 26 18.77 30.40 -75.08
C ASP A 26 19.60 29.38 -74.27
N ARG A 27 20.94 29.43 -74.36
CA ARG A 27 21.83 28.61 -73.53
C ARG A 27 21.71 28.94 -72.05
N LEU A 28 21.73 30.24 -71.71
CA LEU A 28 21.55 30.68 -70.34
C LEU A 28 20.18 30.25 -69.77
N LEU A 29 19.11 30.34 -70.57
CA LEU A 29 17.78 29.88 -70.15
C LEU A 29 17.76 28.37 -69.93
N ALA A 30 18.47 27.58 -70.73
CA ALA A 30 18.59 26.15 -70.51
C ALA A 30 19.32 25.84 -69.19
N ASP A 31 20.46 26.49 -68.93
CA ASP A 31 21.23 26.33 -67.68
C ASP A 31 20.39 26.76 -66.46
N ILE A 32 19.64 27.86 -66.58
CA ILE A 32 18.71 28.33 -65.53
C ILE A 32 17.64 27.27 -65.28
N VAL A 33 17.02 26.71 -66.33
CA VAL A 33 15.97 25.69 -66.16
C VAL A 33 16.52 24.47 -65.43
N GLU A 34 17.69 23.96 -65.80
CA GLU A 34 18.32 22.82 -65.13
C GLU A 34 18.58 23.10 -63.64
N SER A 35 19.22 24.22 -63.33
CA SER A 35 19.46 24.62 -61.93
C SER A 35 18.15 24.82 -61.15
N PHE A 36 17.10 25.35 -61.79
CA PHE A 36 15.81 25.54 -61.14
C PHE A 36 15.07 24.22 -60.91
N GLU A 37 15.23 23.22 -61.79
CA GLU A 37 14.66 21.89 -61.59
C GLU A 37 15.29 21.20 -60.37
N ASP A 38 16.60 21.32 -60.19
CA ASP A 38 17.31 20.76 -59.03
C ASP A 38 16.83 21.40 -57.73
N VAL A 39 16.76 22.74 -57.68
CA VAL A 39 16.26 23.46 -56.50
C VAL A 39 14.79 23.12 -56.21
N TRP A 40 13.97 22.93 -57.25
CA TRP A 40 12.56 22.59 -57.07
C TRP A 40 12.38 21.18 -56.52
N ARG A 41 13.21 20.22 -56.95
CA ARG A 41 13.24 18.87 -56.39
C ARG A 41 13.70 18.87 -54.94
N GLU A 42 14.81 19.54 -54.64
CA GLU A 42 15.31 19.64 -53.26
C GLU A 42 14.28 20.31 -52.34
N ARG A 43 13.58 21.35 -52.82
CA ARG A 43 12.49 21.98 -52.07
C ARG A 43 11.35 21.00 -51.78
N ALA A 44 10.97 20.15 -52.75
CA ALA A 44 9.93 19.15 -52.55
C ALA A 44 10.37 18.11 -51.51
N ASP A 45 11.58 17.56 -51.65
CA ASP A 45 12.14 16.59 -50.72
C ASP A 45 12.24 17.15 -49.29
N LEU A 46 12.64 18.42 -49.15
CA LEU A 46 12.68 19.10 -47.86
C LEU A 46 11.29 19.35 -47.29
N ALA A 47 10.30 19.68 -48.11
CA ALA A 47 8.93 19.87 -47.66
C ALA A 47 8.34 18.56 -47.12
N ASP A 48 8.53 17.46 -47.84
CA ASP A 48 8.09 16.12 -47.41
C ASP A 48 8.77 15.72 -46.10
N ARG A 49 10.07 16.01 -45.96
CA ARG A 49 10.82 15.73 -44.72
C ARG A 49 10.33 16.57 -43.54
N VAL A 50 9.97 17.83 -43.77
CA VAL A 50 9.39 18.70 -42.73
C VAL A 50 8.05 18.16 -42.28
N GLU A 51 7.18 17.75 -43.21
CA GLU A 51 5.87 17.16 -42.87
C GLU A 51 6.01 15.87 -42.05
N GLN A 52 6.97 15.02 -42.42
CA GLN A 52 7.26 13.79 -41.67
C GLN A 52 7.77 14.11 -40.25
N LEU A 53 8.71 15.05 -40.11
CA LEU A 53 9.24 15.46 -38.82
C LEU A 53 8.18 16.12 -37.93
N ASP A 54 7.26 16.89 -38.50
CA ASP A 54 6.18 17.52 -37.74
C ASP A 54 5.16 16.49 -37.22
N THR A 55 4.89 15.46 -38.03
CA THR A 55 4.08 14.30 -37.62
C THR A 55 4.73 13.55 -36.47
N ASP A 56 6.03 13.24 -36.57
CA ASP A 56 6.79 12.57 -35.51
C ASP A 56 6.85 13.41 -34.24
N LEU A 57 7.06 14.73 -34.36
CA LEU A 57 7.07 15.65 -33.24
C LEU A 57 5.72 15.68 -32.52
N THR A 58 4.63 15.71 -33.27
CA THR A 58 3.27 15.68 -32.69
C THR A 58 3.05 14.39 -31.91
N ARG A 59 3.41 13.25 -32.48
CA ARG A 59 3.34 11.95 -31.81
C ARG A 59 4.18 11.91 -30.53
N HIS A 60 5.39 12.46 -30.56
CA HIS A 60 6.26 12.52 -29.38
C HIS A 60 5.67 13.40 -28.27
N LYS A 61 5.07 14.55 -28.61
CA LYS A 61 4.39 15.41 -27.63
C LYS A 61 3.19 14.73 -26.99
N GLU A 62 2.39 14.02 -27.78
CA GLU A 62 1.25 13.23 -27.25
C GLU A 62 1.72 12.13 -26.29
N LEU A 63 2.80 11.44 -26.65
CA LEU A 63 3.39 10.42 -25.79
C LEU A 63 3.93 11.02 -24.49
N GLU A 64 4.63 12.16 -24.56
CA GLU A 64 5.16 12.85 -23.40
C GLU A 64 4.03 13.27 -22.44
N GLU A 65 2.93 13.82 -22.96
CA GLU A 65 1.78 14.21 -22.14
C GLU A 65 1.11 13.00 -21.47
N LEU A 66 0.97 11.88 -22.19
CA LEU A 66 0.47 10.63 -21.64
C LEU A 66 1.38 10.10 -20.53
N MET A 67 2.69 10.11 -20.74
CA MET A 67 3.68 9.68 -19.74
C MET A 67 3.62 10.56 -18.51
N ARG A 68 3.54 11.89 -18.67
CA ARG A 68 3.40 12.83 -17.56
C ARG A 68 2.14 12.58 -16.76
N THR A 69 1.01 12.41 -17.43
CA THR A 69 -0.28 12.11 -16.78
C THR A 69 -0.21 10.78 -16.02
N THR A 70 0.40 9.77 -16.62
CA THR A 70 0.57 8.45 -16.01
C THR A 70 1.47 8.51 -14.77
N LEU A 71 2.59 9.25 -14.84
CA LEU A 71 3.49 9.44 -13.70
C LEU A 71 2.79 10.13 -12.53
N VAL A 72 2.05 11.20 -12.79
CA VAL A 72 1.27 11.90 -11.76
C VAL A 72 0.20 10.99 -11.15
N SER A 73 -0.48 10.18 -11.97
CA SER A 73 -1.46 9.21 -11.49
C SER A 73 -0.81 8.11 -10.63
N ALA A 74 0.33 7.58 -11.06
CA ALA A 74 1.09 6.57 -10.32
C ALA A 74 1.61 7.11 -8.99
N GLU A 75 2.08 8.36 -8.95
CA GLU A 75 2.50 9.05 -7.73
C GLU A 75 1.32 9.20 -6.75
N ARG A 76 0.17 9.70 -7.23
CA ARG A 76 -1.06 9.82 -6.42
C ARG A 76 -1.50 8.47 -5.86
N SER A 77 -1.57 7.43 -6.69
CA SER A 77 -1.93 6.08 -6.26
C SER A 77 -0.95 5.53 -5.23
N SER A 78 0.35 5.78 -5.41
CA SER A 78 1.38 5.39 -4.44
C SER A 78 1.22 6.11 -3.09
N HIS A 79 0.83 7.38 -3.10
CA HIS A 79 0.53 8.13 -1.88
C HIS A 79 -0.72 7.60 -1.19
N GLU A 80 -1.80 7.37 -1.93
CA GLU A 80 -3.05 6.82 -1.40
C GLU A 80 -2.83 5.45 -0.76
N LEU A 81 -2.07 4.57 -1.42
CA LEU A 81 -1.71 3.25 -0.89
C LEU A 81 -0.89 3.35 0.40
N LYS A 82 0.09 4.26 0.46
CA LYS A 82 0.88 4.48 1.69
C LYS A 82 0.00 4.97 2.84
N ASP A 83 -0.91 5.90 2.58
CA ASP A 83 -1.80 6.44 3.59
C ASP A 83 -2.84 5.41 4.05
N GLN A 84 -3.35 4.58 3.14
CA GLN A 84 -4.22 3.47 3.49
C GLN A 84 -3.48 2.44 4.36
N ALA A 85 -2.28 2.01 3.95
CA ALA A 85 -1.48 1.06 4.71
C ALA A 85 -1.14 1.57 6.11
N ARG A 86 -0.87 2.89 6.27
CA ARG A 86 -0.67 3.51 7.58
C ARG A 86 -1.93 3.44 8.45
N ARG A 87 -3.09 3.82 7.90
CA ARG A 87 -4.37 3.74 8.63
C ARG A 87 -4.71 2.31 9.04
N GLU A 88 -4.49 1.34 8.14
CA GLU A 88 -4.71 -0.08 8.43
C GLU A 88 -3.75 -0.58 9.52
N ALA A 89 -2.47 -0.20 9.46
CA ALA A 89 -1.51 -0.54 10.50
C ALA A 89 -1.91 0.04 11.87
N ASP A 90 -2.33 1.31 11.92
CA ASP A 90 -2.80 1.94 13.15
C ASP A 90 -4.04 1.23 13.73
N LEU A 91 -4.98 0.83 12.87
CA LEU A 91 -6.15 0.05 13.26
C LEU A 91 -5.78 -1.33 13.82
N ILE A 92 -4.90 -2.05 13.14
CA ILE A 92 -4.42 -3.37 13.59
C ILE A 92 -3.75 -3.26 14.97
N VAL A 93 -2.90 -2.24 15.17
CA VAL A 93 -2.24 -2.00 16.45
C VAL A 93 -3.27 -1.65 17.54
N ALA A 94 -4.23 -0.79 17.23
CA ALA A 94 -5.29 -0.41 18.16
C ALA A 94 -6.15 -1.62 18.58
N GLU A 95 -6.51 -2.48 17.62
CA GLU A 95 -7.28 -3.70 17.85
C GLU A 95 -6.48 -4.71 18.68
N ALA A 96 -5.22 -4.95 18.34
CA ALA A 96 -4.33 -5.83 19.11
C ALA A 96 -4.19 -5.35 20.57
N HIS A 97 -4.05 -4.04 20.80
CA HIS A 97 -4.04 -3.48 22.14
C HIS A 97 -5.38 -3.63 22.87
N ALA A 98 -6.50 -3.46 22.18
CA ALA A 98 -7.82 -3.64 22.75
C ALA A 98 -8.06 -5.10 23.18
N GLU A 99 -7.69 -6.05 22.31
CA GLU A 99 -7.80 -7.48 22.60
C GLU A 99 -6.85 -7.89 23.73
N GLY A 100 -5.61 -7.40 23.74
CA GLY A 100 -4.67 -7.62 24.85
C GLY A 100 -5.22 -7.12 26.20
N ARG A 101 -5.87 -5.94 26.22
CA ARG A 101 -6.56 -5.43 27.42
C ARG A 101 -7.77 -6.30 27.80
N SER A 102 -8.52 -6.81 26.82
CA SER A 102 -9.64 -7.72 27.06
C SER A 102 -9.17 -9.03 27.69
N VAL A 103 -8.14 -9.67 27.14
CA VAL A 103 -7.55 -10.91 27.64
C VAL A 103 -7.02 -10.73 29.06
N THR A 104 -6.26 -9.67 29.33
CA THR A 104 -5.72 -9.40 30.67
C THR A 104 -6.81 -9.16 31.70
N ARG A 105 -7.87 -8.42 31.35
CA ARG A 105 -9.04 -8.23 32.23
C ARG A 105 -9.75 -9.55 32.53
N ARG A 106 -9.98 -10.39 31.50
CA ARG A 106 -10.59 -11.71 31.68
C ARG A 106 -9.74 -12.61 32.58
N ALA A 107 -8.43 -12.65 32.37
CA ALA A 107 -7.51 -13.43 33.19
C ALA A 107 -7.48 -12.93 34.64
N ALA A 108 -7.49 -11.61 34.87
CA ALA A 108 -7.54 -11.04 36.22
C ALA A 108 -8.85 -11.38 36.95
N ALA A 109 -9.99 -11.26 36.27
CA ALA A 109 -11.30 -11.62 36.83
C ALA A 109 -11.38 -13.11 37.19
N GLU A 110 -10.86 -13.98 36.32
CA GLU A 110 -10.82 -15.42 36.59
C GLU A 110 -9.88 -15.75 37.77
N ARG A 111 -8.73 -15.08 37.87
CA ARG A 111 -7.83 -15.23 39.01
C ARG A 111 -8.52 -14.86 40.32
N GLU A 112 -9.22 -13.72 40.35
CA GLU A 112 -9.94 -13.26 41.54
C GLU A 112 -11.04 -14.25 41.95
N ARG A 113 -11.78 -14.79 40.96
CA ARG A 113 -12.79 -15.83 41.19
C ARG A 113 -12.17 -17.09 41.80
N LEU A 114 -11.07 -17.60 41.23
CA LEU A 114 -10.38 -18.78 41.75
C LEU A 114 -9.82 -18.55 43.16
N GLU A 115 -9.29 -17.37 43.45
CA GLU A 115 -8.83 -16.99 44.80
C GLU A 115 -9.99 -16.95 45.81
N ALA A 116 -11.18 -16.49 45.39
CA ALA A 116 -12.38 -16.50 46.23
C ALA A 116 -12.88 -17.92 46.49
N GLU A 117 -12.93 -18.77 45.46
CA GLU A 117 -13.29 -20.19 45.57
C GLU A 117 -12.32 -20.94 46.50
N LEU A 118 -11.01 -20.72 46.34
CA LEU A 118 -9.98 -21.31 47.21
C LEU A 118 -10.16 -20.88 48.68
N ARG A 119 -10.44 -19.60 48.93
CA ARG A 119 -10.72 -19.10 50.29
C ARG A 119 -11.94 -19.78 50.90
N ARG A 120 -13.01 -19.93 50.12
CA ARG A 120 -14.24 -20.62 50.55
C ARG A 120 -13.97 -22.09 50.89
N ILE A 121 -13.26 -22.82 50.02
CA ILE A 121 -12.91 -24.23 50.26
C ILE A 121 -12.06 -24.37 51.53
N LYS A 122 -11.07 -23.50 51.73
CA LYS A 122 -10.25 -23.49 52.96
C LYS A 122 -11.07 -23.24 54.22
N ALA A 123 -12.05 -22.33 54.16
CA ALA A 123 -12.94 -22.06 55.30
C ALA A 123 -13.83 -23.26 55.62
N LEU A 124 -14.42 -23.90 54.59
CA LEU A 124 -15.20 -25.13 54.75
C LEU A 124 -14.37 -26.27 55.35
N LEU A 125 -13.13 -26.44 54.87
CA LEU A 125 -12.23 -27.47 55.38
C LEU A 125 -11.87 -27.23 56.86
N ARG A 126 -11.58 -25.99 57.27
CA ARG A 126 -11.32 -25.67 58.68
C ARG A 126 -12.53 -25.98 59.56
N SER A 127 -13.72 -25.52 59.16
CA SER A 127 -14.94 -25.80 59.92
C SER A 127 -15.22 -27.29 60.04
N ALA A 128 -15.01 -28.07 58.97
CA ALA A 128 -15.15 -29.52 59.03
C ALA A 128 -14.11 -30.18 59.97
N LEU A 129 -12.87 -29.71 59.98
CA LEU A 129 -11.84 -30.21 60.90
C LEU A 129 -12.16 -29.87 62.36
N GLU A 130 -12.63 -28.65 62.63
CA GLU A 130 -13.09 -28.24 63.97
C GLU A 130 -14.22 -29.14 64.48
N THR A 131 -15.23 -29.44 63.65
CA THR A 131 -16.31 -30.36 64.05
C THR A 131 -15.82 -31.77 64.36
N VAL A 132 -14.82 -32.28 63.63
CA VAL A 132 -14.24 -33.61 63.88
C VAL A 132 -13.39 -33.61 65.16
N GLU A 133 -12.69 -32.51 65.47
CA GLU A 133 -11.94 -32.36 66.72
C GLU A 133 -12.89 -32.28 67.93
N GLU A 134 -14.00 -31.56 67.81
CA GLU A 134 -15.06 -31.52 68.83
C GLU A 134 -15.66 -32.92 69.08
N GLU A 135 -16.01 -33.66 68.03
CA GLU A 135 -16.51 -35.05 68.14
C GLU A 135 -15.51 -35.99 68.85
N LYS A 136 -14.22 -35.84 68.56
CA LYS A 136 -13.16 -36.61 69.23
C LYS A 136 -13.00 -36.24 70.70
N ASN A 137 -13.08 -34.96 71.05
CA ASN A 137 -13.02 -34.51 72.44
C ASN A 137 -14.22 -35.01 73.25
N VAL A 138 -15.43 -34.96 72.69
CA VAL A 138 -16.64 -35.49 73.34
C VAL A 138 -16.56 -37.00 73.54
N GLN A 139 -16.01 -37.76 72.58
CA GLN A 139 -15.75 -39.20 72.75
C GLN A 139 -14.63 -39.50 73.76
N GLY A 140 -13.63 -38.63 73.87
CA GLY A 140 -12.55 -38.72 74.85
C GLY A 140 -13.04 -38.49 76.28
N GLU A 141 -13.91 -37.51 76.50
CA GLU A 141 -14.55 -37.26 77.80
C GLU A 141 -15.50 -38.40 78.22
N GLN A 142 -16.25 -38.98 77.28
CA GLN A 142 -17.09 -40.16 77.55
C GLN A 142 -16.26 -41.43 77.88
N ARG A 143 -15.06 -41.59 77.29
CA ARG A 143 -14.13 -42.67 77.64
C ARG A 143 -13.35 -42.41 78.94
N GLY A 144 -13.04 -41.16 79.26
CA GLY A 144 -12.42 -40.76 80.53
C GLY A 144 -13.37 -40.86 81.72
N GLY A 145 -14.68 -40.62 81.51
CA GLY A 145 -15.72 -40.72 82.54
C GLY A 145 -16.13 -42.15 82.91
N SER A 146 -15.59 -43.19 82.25
CA SER A 146 -15.93 -44.60 82.52
C SER A 146 -14.82 -45.41 83.21
N ALA A 147 -13.70 -44.78 83.60
CA ALA A 147 -12.64 -45.42 84.39
C ALA A 147 -12.85 -45.25 85.91
N GLN A 148 -13.97 -45.74 86.44
CA GLN A 148 -14.05 -46.13 87.85
C GLN A 148 -15.01 -47.31 88.01
N ALA A 149 -14.46 -48.51 87.85
CA ALA A 149 -15.03 -49.77 88.32
C ALA A 149 -13.88 -50.65 88.82
N PRO A 150 -14.13 -51.72 89.59
CA PRO A 150 -14.71 -51.75 90.92
C PRO A 150 -13.74 -52.48 91.89
N SER A 151 -13.82 -52.24 93.19
CA SER A 151 -13.27 -53.21 94.15
C SER A 151 -14.07 -53.22 95.44
N GLU A 152 -14.78 -54.34 95.59
CA GLU A 152 -15.58 -54.74 96.72
C GLU A 152 -14.77 -54.77 98.04
N VAL A 153 -15.39 -54.21 99.07
CA VAL A 153 -15.65 -54.83 100.37
C VAL A 153 -14.59 -55.80 100.95
N ARG A 154 -13.90 -55.32 101.99
CA ARG A 154 -13.56 -56.11 103.19
C ARG A 154 -13.59 -55.18 104.41
N ARG A 155 -14.74 -55.12 105.11
CA ARG A 155 -14.99 -55.67 106.46
C ARG A 155 -13.85 -55.35 107.44
N LEU A 156 -14.06 -54.42 108.39
CA LEU A 156 -14.64 -54.68 109.73
C LEU A 156 -14.11 -56.00 110.30
N VAL A 157 -13.34 -55.99 111.39
CA VAL A 157 -13.67 -55.23 112.59
C VAL A 157 -12.60 -54.15 112.87
N SER A 158 -11.56 -54.33 113.65
CA SER A 158 -10.94 -55.58 114.07
C SER A 158 -10.90 -56.67 112.99
#